data_AF-A0A2E3MU92-F1
#
_entry.id   AF-A0A2E3MU92-F1
#
_cell.length_a   1.000
_cell.length_b   1.000
_cell.length_c   1.000
_cell.angle_alpha   90.00
_cell.angle_beta   90.00
_cell.angle_gamma   90.00
#
_symmetry.space_group_name_H-M   'P 1'
#
loop_
_entity.id
_entity.type
_entity.pdbx_description
1 polymer ?
#
loop_
_entity_poly.entity_id
_entity_poly.type
_entity_poly.pdbx_seq_one_letter_code
_entity_poly.pdbx_strand_id
1 'polypeptide(L)'
;MTNEALDSVEVDKGGRPTKLTSELIVKAEEYIYDFRSNDDIVPSVAGLACYLDIARSTIYKYEGESERFSDILERISQKQEKMLINGGLMGDFNAPITKMMMTKHGYSDKQETALTGAEGAELFPTIVVRYE
;
A
#
# COMPACT_ATOMS: atom_id res chain seq x y z
N MET A 1 25.02 -14.17 41.42
CA MET A 1 24.90 -13.19 40.32
C MET A 1 23.63 -13.52 39.59
N THR A 2 22.63 -12.65 39.75
CA THR A 2 21.32 -12.68 39.10
C THR A 2 21.45 -12.35 37.61
N ASN A 3 20.71 -13.07 36.78
CA ASN A 3 19.74 -12.55 35.80
C ASN A 3 19.28 -13.74 34.96
N GLU A 4 18.12 -14.30 35.29
CA GLU A 4 16.78 -13.81 34.93
C GLU A 4 16.48 -14.02 33.44
N ALA A 5 15.51 -14.93 33.24
CA ALA A 5 14.55 -14.94 32.15
C ALA A 5 15.12 -14.97 30.72
N LEU A 6 15.54 -16.16 30.29
CA LEU A 6 15.09 -16.65 28.98
C LEU A 6 13.61 -17.01 29.16
N ASP A 7 12.77 -15.97 29.15
CA ASP A 7 11.33 -16.11 29.20
C ASP A 7 10.90 -16.93 27.99
N SER A 8 10.30 -18.06 28.28
CA SER A 8 9.68 -18.95 27.33
C SER A 8 8.66 -18.17 26.51
N VAL A 9 8.99 -17.88 25.24
CA VAL A 9 8.02 -17.39 24.27
C VAL A 9 6.96 -18.47 24.13
N GLU A 10 5.83 -18.29 24.82
CA GLU A 10 4.64 -19.13 24.68
C GLU A 10 4.14 -18.96 23.24
N VAL A 11 4.40 -19.97 22.42
CA VAL A 11 3.77 -20.10 21.10
C VAL A 11 2.31 -20.50 21.34
N ASP A 12 1.43 -19.51 21.30
CA ASP A 12 -0.03 -19.70 21.36
C ASP A 12 -0.49 -20.65 20.24
N LYS A 13 -0.86 -21.87 20.63
CA LYS A 13 -1.42 -22.89 19.75
C LYS A 13 -2.94 -22.72 19.69
N GLY A 14 -3.42 -21.80 18.85
CA GLY A 14 -4.81 -21.90 18.36
C GLY A 14 -5.51 -20.57 18.11
N GLY A 15 -5.39 -20.04 16.89
CA GLY A 15 -6.25 -18.98 16.37
C GLY A 15 -5.50 -18.02 15.46
N ARG A 16 -6.21 -17.46 14.47
CA ARG A 16 -5.73 -16.35 13.64
C ARG A 16 -5.22 -15.23 14.56
N PRO A 17 -3.94 -14.82 14.49
CA PRO A 17 -3.40 -13.82 15.40
C PRO A 17 -4.14 -12.47 15.23
N THR A 18 -5.08 -12.18 16.13
CA THR A 18 -5.88 -10.93 16.09
C THR A 18 -5.41 -9.88 17.09
N LYS A 19 -4.34 -10.14 17.83
CA LYS A 19 -3.72 -9.19 18.75
C LYS A 19 -2.41 -8.67 18.18
N LEU A 20 -2.14 -7.39 18.40
CA LEU A 20 -0.86 -6.79 18.08
C LEU A 20 0.15 -7.19 19.15
N THR A 21 0.97 -8.20 18.87
CA THR A 21 2.04 -8.67 19.75
C THR A 21 3.42 -8.29 19.19
N SER A 22 4.44 -8.34 20.04
CA SER A 22 5.83 -8.09 19.62
C SER A 22 6.28 -9.06 18.52
N GLU A 23 5.86 -10.32 18.58
CA GLU A 23 6.16 -11.36 17.59
C GLU A 23 5.50 -11.03 16.24
N LEU A 24 4.25 -10.56 16.26
CA LEU A 24 3.56 -10.14 15.04
C LEU A 24 4.24 -8.94 14.39
N ILE A 25 4.71 -7.98 15.19
CA ILE A 25 5.45 -6.82 14.68
C ILE A 25 6.78 -7.26 14.06
N VAL A 26 7.54 -8.14 14.72
CA VAL A 26 8.79 -8.69 14.17
C VAL A 26 8.52 -9.41 12.85
N LYS A 27 7.48 -10.25 12.79
CA LYS A 27 7.08 -10.92 11.56
C LYS A 27 6.70 -9.90 10.46
N ALA A 28 6.00 -8.83 10.82
CA ALA A 28 5.66 -7.77 9.86
C ALA A 28 6.92 -7.04 9.32
N GLU A 29 7.96 -6.87 10.14
CA GLU A 29 9.25 -6.33 9.68
C GLU A 29 9.98 -7.28 8.73
N GLU A 30 9.95 -8.58 9.00
CA GLU A 30 10.56 -9.61 8.15
C GLU A 30 9.98 -9.59 6.73
N TYR A 31 8.66 -9.38 6.60
CA TYR A 31 7.99 -9.29 5.30
C TYR A 31 8.65 -8.25 4.39
N ILE A 32 9.13 -7.12 4.92
CA ILE A 32 9.79 -6.08 4.11
C ILE A 32 11.02 -6.65 3.40
N TYR A 33 11.75 -7.56 4.03
CA TYR A 33 12.98 -8.15 3.49
C TYR A 33 12.69 -9.40 2.65
N ASP A 34 11.65 -10.16 3.00
CA ASP A 34 11.39 -11.48 2.43
C ASP A 34 10.08 -11.57 1.62
N PHE A 35 9.47 -10.44 1.23
CA PHE A 35 8.24 -10.43 0.42
C PHE A 35 8.33 -11.29 -0.84
N ARG A 36 9.53 -11.42 -1.44
CA ARG A 36 9.74 -12.26 -2.63
C ARG A 36 9.55 -13.76 -2.36
N SER A 37 9.82 -14.21 -1.14
CA SER A 37 9.56 -15.59 -0.73
C SER A 37 8.07 -15.85 -0.50
N ASN A 38 7.24 -14.79 -0.46
CA ASN A 38 5.79 -14.85 -0.46
C ASN A 38 5.19 -14.63 -1.86
N ASP A 39 5.96 -14.90 -2.92
CA ASP A 39 5.56 -14.74 -4.32
C ASP A 39 5.19 -13.29 -4.73
N ASP A 40 5.51 -12.29 -3.90
CA ASP A 40 5.26 -10.90 -4.21
C ASP A 40 6.39 -10.31 -5.08
N ILE A 41 6.02 -9.62 -6.16
CA ILE A 41 6.97 -8.90 -7.01
C ILE A 41 7.38 -7.56 -6.41
N VAL A 42 6.45 -6.92 -5.69
CA VAL A 42 6.66 -5.69 -4.92
C VAL A 42 5.97 -5.84 -3.56
N PRO A 43 6.54 -5.28 -2.47
CA PRO A 43 5.89 -5.36 -1.17
C PRO A 43 4.57 -4.58 -1.21
N SER A 44 3.55 -5.06 -0.49
CA SER A 44 2.27 -4.38 -0.43
C SER A 44 1.55 -4.66 0.89
N VAL A 45 0.58 -3.81 1.24
CA VAL A 45 -0.30 -4.06 2.39
C VAL A 45 -1.12 -5.35 2.19
N ALA A 46 -1.46 -5.68 0.94
CA ALA A 46 -2.14 -6.94 0.62
C ALA A 46 -1.25 -8.16 0.90
N GLY A 47 0.01 -8.12 0.45
CA GLY A 47 0.96 -9.20 0.69
C GLY A 47 1.32 -9.35 2.16
N LEU A 48 1.47 -8.24 2.90
CA LEU A 48 1.64 -8.28 4.35
C LEU A 48 0.46 -8.96 5.05
N ALA A 49 -0.79 -8.66 4.63
CA ALA A 49 -1.98 -9.29 5.18
C ALA A 49 -2.00 -10.79 4.96
N CYS A 50 -1.64 -11.24 3.75
CA CYS A 50 -1.51 -12.66 3.42
C CYS A 50 -0.39 -13.32 4.25
N TYR A 51 0.77 -12.67 4.38
CA TYR A 51 1.92 -13.21 5.11
C TYR A 51 1.65 -13.40 6.61
N LEU A 52 0.97 -12.42 7.21
CA LEU A 52 0.58 -12.48 8.62
C LEU A 52 -0.67 -13.33 8.87
N ASP A 53 -1.38 -13.73 7.80
CA ASP A 53 -2.69 -14.35 7.86
C ASP A 53 -3.72 -13.52 8.65
N ILE A 54 -3.76 -12.20 8.42
CA ILE A 54 -4.71 -11.28 9.09
C ILE A 54 -5.50 -10.46 8.08
N ALA A 55 -6.62 -9.87 8.51
CA ALA A 55 -7.46 -9.09 7.61
C ALA A 55 -6.76 -7.76 7.31
N ARG A 56 -6.93 -7.24 6.10
CA ARG A 56 -6.39 -5.93 5.73
C ARG A 56 -6.91 -4.80 6.65
N SER A 57 -8.17 -4.90 7.09
CA SER A 57 -8.73 -3.97 8.08
C SER A 57 -8.01 -4.01 9.43
N THR A 58 -7.50 -5.19 9.83
CA THR A 58 -6.70 -5.35 11.06
C THR A 58 -5.35 -4.65 10.95
N ILE A 59 -4.71 -4.68 9.78
CA ILE A 59 -3.45 -3.93 9.54
C ILE A 59 -3.65 -2.44 9.78
N TYR A 60 -4.66 -1.83 9.16
CA TYR A 60 -4.94 -0.40 9.32
C TYR A 60 -5.37 -0.05 10.75
N LYS A 61 -5.99 -0.99 11.47
CA LYS A 61 -6.23 -0.81 12.90
C LYS A 61 -4.91 -0.71 13.67
N TYR A 62 -3.96 -1.61 13.40
CA TYR A 62 -2.65 -1.62 14.08
C TYR A 62 -1.77 -0.42 13.74
N GLU A 63 -1.88 0.11 12.52
CA GLU A 63 -1.24 1.38 12.13
C GLU A 63 -1.59 2.51 13.10
N GLY A 64 -2.86 2.62 13.49
CA GLY A 64 -3.31 3.63 14.45
C GLY A 64 -2.98 3.31 15.92
N GLU A 65 -2.63 2.07 16.25
CA GLU A 65 -2.36 1.61 17.62
C GLU A 65 -0.86 1.56 17.96
N SER A 66 0.03 1.53 16.95
CA SER A 66 1.47 1.39 17.16
C SER A 66 2.28 2.16 16.13
N GLU A 67 3.11 3.09 16.61
CA GLU A 67 4.07 3.84 15.80
C GLU A 67 5.02 2.91 15.03
N ARG A 68 5.54 1.87 15.70
CA ARG A 68 6.40 0.88 15.06
C ARG A 68 5.70 0.14 13.92
N PHE A 69 4.41 -0.15 14.06
CA PHE A 69 3.64 -0.80 13.00
C PHE A 69 3.30 0.18 11.86
N SER A 70 3.04 1.44 12.19
CA SER A 70 2.92 2.52 11.19
C SER A 70 4.20 2.66 10.35
N ASP A 71 5.37 2.68 10.99
CA ASP A 71 6.68 2.74 10.32
C ASP A 71 6.90 1.56 9.37
N ILE A 72 6.39 0.37 9.69
CA ILE A 72 6.44 -0.80 8.80
C ILE A 72 5.64 -0.54 7.52
N LEU A 73 4.44 0.01 7.62
CA LEU A 73 3.61 0.31 6.45
C LEU A 73 4.23 1.41 5.59
N GLU A 74 4.79 2.44 6.22
CA GLU A 74 5.52 3.49 5.53
C GLU A 74 6.73 2.91 4.77
N ARG A 75 7.52 2.03 5.40
CA ARG A 75 8.64 1.35 4.75
C ARG A 75 8.20 0.42 3.60
N ILE A 76 7.06 -0.25 3.72
CA ILE A 76 6.45 -1.02 2.63
C ILE A 76 6.12 -0.07 1.46
N SER A 77 5.49 1.07 1.75
CA SER A 77 5.11 2.06 0.76
C SER A 77 6.33 2.60 0.01
N GLN A 78 7.35 3.07 0.73
CA GLN A 78 8.60 3.59 0.17
C GLN A 78 9.34 2.56 -0.69
N LYS A 79 9.40 1.31 -0.22
CA LYS A 79 10.05 0.23 -0.98
C LYS A 79 9.26 -0.13 -2.24
N GLN A 80 7.93 -0.16 -2.16
CA GLN A 80 7.06 -0.39 -3.30
C GLN A 80 7.25 0.72 -4.34
N GLU A 81 7.20 1.99 -3.94
CA GLU A 81 7.39 3.15 -4.82
C GLU A 81 8.74 3.07 -5.56
N LYS A 82 9.84 2.88 -4.82
CA LYS A 82 11.18 2.74 -5.40
C LYS A 82 11.23 1.61 -6.42
N MET A 83 10.62 0.46 -6.13
CA MET A 83 10.62 -0.67 -7.06
C MET A 83 9.79 -0.38 -8.31
N LEU A 84 8.61 0.24 -8.17
CA LEU A 84 7.74 0.60 -9.30
C LEU A 84 8.43 1.58 -10.25
N ILE A 85 9.10 2.61 -9.72
CA ILE A 85 9.87 3.57 -10.52
C ILE A 85 10.95 2.84 -11.30
N ASN A 86 11.79 2.05 -10.63
CA ASN A 86 12.89 1.37 -11.30
C ASN A 86 12.42 0.33 -12.32
N GLY A 87 11.49 -0.55 -11.95
CA GLY A 87 10.96 -1.59 -12.83
C GLY A 87 10.15 -1.03 -14.00
N GLY A 88 9.45 0.10 -13.80
CA GLY A 88 8.79 0.84 -14.88
C GLY A 88 9.78 1.45 -15.86
N LEU A 89 10.86 2.08 -15.37
CA LEU A 89 11.91 2.67 -16.21
C LEU A 89 12.76 1.63 -16.95
N MET A 90 13.00 0.47 -16.35
CA MET A 90 13.71 -0.65 -16.98
C MET A 90 12.84 -1.40 -18.00
N GLY A 91 11.52 -1.25 -17.96
CA GLY A 91 10.58 -1.99 -18.79
C GLY A 91 10.25 -3.40 -18.28
N ASP A 92 10.70 -3.74 -17.07
CA ASP A 92 10.44 -5.03 -16.42
C ASP A 92 8.99 -5.14 -15.94
N PHE A 93 8.34 -4.01 -15.66
CA PHE A 93 6.97 -3.96 -15.18
C PHE A 93 5.98 -3.51 -16.25
N ASN A 94 4.77 -4.07 -16.18
CA ASN A 94 3.67 -3.67 -17.05
C ASN A 94 3.29 -2.20 -16.81
N ALA A 95 3.50 -1.34 -17.81
CA ALA A 95 3.32 0.11 -17.67
C ALA A 95 1.92 0.54 -17.17
N PRO A 96 0.79 -0.01 -17.67
CA PRO A 96 -0.54 0.28 -17.12
C PRO A 96 -0.67 -0.01 -15.62
N ILE A 97 -0.18 -1.16 -15.16
CA ILE A 97 -0.24 -1.55 -13.75
C ILE A 97 0.69 -0.66 -12.92
N THR A 98 1.93 -0.45 -13.37
CA THR A 98 2.90 0.42 -12.69
C THR A 98 2.33 1.82 -12.48
N LYS A 99 1.77 2.43 -13.55
CA LYS A 99 1.14 3.74 -13.46
C LYS A 99 -0.01 3.77 -12.46
N MET A 100 -0.91 2.78 -12.52
CA MET A 100 -2.03 2.68 -11.58
C MET A 100 -1.54 2.58 -10.13
N MET A 101 -0.50 1.80 -9.86
CA MET A 101 0.09 1.69 -8.52
C MET A 101 0.81 2.98 -8.10
N MET A 102 1.54 3.65 -9.00
CA MET A 102 2.18 4.94 -8.72
C MET A 102 1.18 6.02 -8.31
N THR A 103 -0.09 5.95 -8.75
CA THR A 103 -1.11 6.90 -8.25
C THR A 103 -1.37 6.81 -6.75
N LYS A 104 -1.09 5.65 -6.13
CA LYS A 104 -1.15 5.49 -4.66
C LYS A 104 0.00 6.18 -3.93
N HIS A 105 1.07 6.52 -4.63
CA HIS A 105 2.26 7.22 -4.13
C HIS A 105 2.25 8.72 -4.48
N GLY A 106 1.08 9.27 -4.80
CA GLY A 106 0.91 10.71 -5.07
C GLY A 106 1.26 11.15 -6.49
N TYR A 107 1.67 10.23 -7.38
CA TYR A 107 1.87 10.55 -8.79
C TYR A 107 0.52 10.71 -9.49
N SER A 108 0.43 11.66 -10.40
CA SER A 108 -0.75 11.85 -11.23
C SER A 108 -0.35 12.30 -12.61
N ASP A 109 -1.19 11.93 -13.58
CA ASP A 109 -1.09 12.48 -14.92
C ASP A 109 -1.86 13.79 -14.97
N LYS A 110 -1.25 14.80 -15.57
CA LYS A 110 -1.93 16.04 -15.91
C LYS A 110 -2.35 15.98 -17.37
N GLN A 111 -3.64 16.14 -17.63
CA GLN A 111 -4.18 16.29 -18.97
C GLN A 111 -4.78 17.69 -19.13
N GLU A 112 -4.29 18.43 -20.11
CA GLU A 112 -4.89 19.70 -20.53
C GLU A 112 -5.72 19.42 -21.80
N THR A 113 -7.01 19.75 -21.74
CA THR A 113 -7.93 19.54 -22.85
C THR A 113 -8.52 20.88 -23.27
N ALA A 114 -8.24 21.30 -24.50
CA ALA A 114 -8.95 22.41 -25.11
C ALA A 114 -10.33 21.93 -25.57
N LEU A 115 -11.39 22.58 -25.10
CA LEU A 115 -12.75 22.30 -25.55
C LEU A 115 -13.11 23.24 -26.69
N THR A 116 -13.57 22.68 -27.80
CA THR A 116 -14.10 23.42 -28.95
C THR A 116 -15.52 22.96 -29.25
N GLY A 117 -16.31 23.83 -29.88
CA GLY A 117 -17.61 23.51 -30.42
C GLY A 117 -17.51 22.62 -31.66
N ALA A 118 -18.68 22.26 -32.23
CA ALA A 118 -18.73 21.52 -33.47
C ALA A 118 -17.87 22.19 -34.55
N GLU A 119 -17.13 21.38 -35.32
CA GLU A 119 -16.22 21.85 -36.37
C GLU A 119 -15.14 22.84 -35.89
N GLY A 120 -14.81 22.84 -34.60
CA GLY A 120 -13.82 23.76 -34.03
C GLY A 120 -14.36 25.15 -33.73
N ALA A 121 -15.67 25.36 -33.77
CA ALA A 121 -16.32 26.62 -33.45
C ALA A 121 -16.12 27.04 -31.98
N GLU A 122 -16.33 28.33 -31.68
CA GLU A 122 -16.37 28.81 -30.29
C GLU A 122 -17.56 28.22 -29.52
N LEU A 123 -17.35 27.95 -28.23
CA LEU A 123 -18.42 27.50 -27.33
C LEU A 123 -19.21 28.72 -26.82
N PHE A 124 -20.50 28.77 -27.15
CA PHE A 124 -21.41 29.78 -26.62
C PHE A 124 -22.22 29.19 -25.44
N PRO A 125 -22.28 29.86 -24.27
CA PRO A 125 -23.14 29.41 -23.19
C PRO A 125 -24.61 29.54 -23.60
N THR A 126 -25.36 28.44 -23.56
CA THR A 126 -26.82 28.49 -23.76
C THR A 126 -27.50 28.76 -22.41
N ILE A 127 -28.13 29.93 -22.27
CA ILE A 127 -28.96 30.25 -21.10
C ILE A 127 -30.32 29.57 -21.31
N VAL A 128 -30.60 28.53 -20.53
CA VAL A 128 -31.93 27.89 -20.50
C VAL A 128 -32.78 28.61 -19.45
N VAL A 129 -33.69 29.47 -19.90
CA VAL A 129 -34.71 30.06 -19.03
C VAL A 129 -35.84 29.03 -18.88
N ARG A 130 -36.03 28.49 -17.67
CA ARG A 130 -37.24 27.72 -17.33
C ARG A 130 -38.31 28.70 -16.85
N TYR A 131 -39.48 28.68 -17.48
CA TYR A 131 -40.67 29.35 -16.96
C TYR A 131 -41.37 28.40 -15.98
N GLU A 132 -41.74 28.91 -14.80
CA GLU A 132 -42.54 28.22 -13.78
C GLU A 132 -44.00 28.04 -14.22
#